data_AF-A0A3D5MZ30-F1
#
_entry.id   AF-A0A3D5MZ30-F1
#
_cell.length_a   1.000
_cell.length_b   1.000
_cell.length_c   1.000
_cell.angle_alpha   90.00
_cell.angle_beta   90.00
_cell.angle_gamma   90.00
#
_symmetry.space_group_name_H-M   'P 1'
#
loop_
_entity.id
_entity.type
_entity.pdbx_description
1 polymer ?
#
loop_
_entity_poly.entity_id
_entity_poly.type
_entity_poly.pdbx_seq_one_letter_code
_entity_poly.pdbx_strand_id
1 'polypeptide(L)'
;LLSLNVNDKRAIRWGIKNKVDIICQSFVEDKGDVEELKEFINENTNSDNVPKVWAKIETLNGVKNIERILGCVDGIVIGRGDLIPETSIEDTPIYQEKIIQAVTRFTDKDVIIATHLLNSMKLGKVPSLCEVESIYNLIKEGVTGFLLAGETSVGKAPIKTVKFLNELVVRYMSYYGI
;
A
#
# COMPACT_ATOMS: atom_id res chain seq x y z
N LEU A 1 -16.08 -5.27 -12.14
CA LEU A 1 -16.00 -3.80 -12.06
C LEU A 1 -16.63 -3.40 -10.75
N LEU A 2 -15.80 -3.23 -9.74
CA LEU A 2 -16.19 -2.62 -8.48
C LEU A 2 -16.26 -1.11 -8.75
N SER A 3 -17.45 -0.64 -9.15
CA SER A 3 -17.63 0.76 -9.55
C SER A 3 -17.58 1.69 -8.34
N LEU A 4 -17.09 2.92 -8.59
CA LEU A 4 -17.01 3.96 -7.57
C LEU A 4 -18.41 4.30 -7.03
N ASN A 5 -18.61 4.06 -5.74
CA ASN A 5 -19.87 4.36 -5.09
C ASN A 5 -20.02 5.86 -4.79
N VAL A 6 -21.20 6.27 -4.30
CA VAL A 6 -21.51 7.67 -4.01
C VAL A 6 -20.56 8.29 -2.97
N ASN A 7 -20.16 7.50 -1.95
CA ASN A 7 -19.23 7.97 -0.93
C ASN A 7 -17.81 8.11 -1.49
N ASP A 8 -17.36 7.18 -2.35
CA ASP A 8 -16.06 7.25 -3.00
C ASP A 8 -15.96 8.51 -3.85
N LYS A 9 -16.95 8.74 -4.71
CA LYS A 9 -17.04 9.95 -5.57
C LYS A 9 -17.02 11.23 -4.75
N ARG A 10 -17.68 11.25 -3.59
CA ARG A 10 -17.64 12.39 -2.66
C ARG A 10 -16.26 12.58 -2.04
N ALA A 11 -15.60 11.52 -1.60
CA ALA A 11 -14.27 11.56 -1.02
C ALA A 11 -13.21 12.00 -2.06
N ILE A 12 -13.30 11.50 -3.29
CA ILE A 12 -12.40 11.88 -4.39
C ILE A 12 -12.54 13.36 -4.71
N ARG A 13 -13.77 13.89 -4.84
CA ARG A 13 -13.99 15.33 -5.04
C ARG A 13 -13.41 16.17 -3.91
N TRP A 14 -13.56 15.70 -2.66
CA TRP A 14 -12.94 16.35 -1.52
C TRP A 14 -11.41 16.33 -1.62
N GLY A 15 -10.81 15.20 -1.99
CA GLY A 15 -9.36 15.06 -2.18
C GLY A 15 -8.82 16.00 -3.25
N ILE A 16 -9.48 16.05 -4.42
CA ILE A 16 -9.13 16.96 -5.53
C ILE A 16 -9.19 18.41 -5.05
N LYS A 17 -10.29 18.81 -4.39
CA LYS A 17 -10.45 20.17 -3.85
C LYS A 17 -9.33 20.55 -2.87
N ASN A 18 -8.85 19.60 -2.09
CA ASN A 18 -7.79 19.79 -1.10
C ASN A 18 -6.38 19.49 -1.64
N LYS A 19 -6.23 19.26 -2.95
CA LYS A 19 -4.94 19.03 -3.62
C LYS A 19 -4.13 17.90 -2.97
N VAL A 20 -4.77 16.79 -2.62
CA VAL A 20 -4.05 15.60 -2.14
C VAL A 20 -3.06 15.11 -3.20
N ASP A 21 -1.92 14.59 -2.77
CA ASP A 21 -0.87 14.13 -3.69
C ASP A 21 -1.19 12.75 -4.27
N ILE A 22 -1.86 11.90 -3.48
CA ILE A 22 -2.13 10.50 -3.82
C ILE A 22 -3.58 10.16 -3.47
N ILE A 23 -4.27 9.49 -4.39
CA ILE A 23 -5.54 8.79 -4.15
C ILE A 23 -5.26 7.29 -4.24
N CYS A 24 -5.59 6.57 -3.17
CA CYS A 24 -5.34 5.13 -3.06
C CYS A 24 -6.67 4.36 -3.15
N GLN A 25 -6.92 3.69 -4.26
CA GLN A 25 -8.15 2.95 -4.52
C GLN A 25 -8.12 1.60 -3.83
N SER A 26 -9.17 1.30 -3.05
CA SER A 26 -9.30 0.00 -2.37
C SER A 26 -9.86 -1.07 -3.30
N PHE A 27 -9.52 -2.32 -3.04
CA PHE A 27 -10.04 -3.51 -3.74
C PHE A 27 -9.96 -3.44 -5.27
N VAL A 28 -8.82 -2.98 -5.80
CA VAL A 28 -8.61 -2.94 -7.26
C VAL A 28 -8.40 -4.36 -7.78
N GLU A 29 -9.22 -4.78 -8.74
CA GLU A 29 -9.16 -6.12 -9.30
C GLU A 29 -8.74 -6.15 -10.77
N ASP A 30 -8.94 -5.07 -11.52
CA ASP A 30 -8.50 -4.95 -12.91
C ASP A 30 -8.18 -3.48 -13.28
N LYS A 31 -7.54 -3.29 -14.43
CA LYS A 31 -7.26 -2.00 -15.07
C LYS A 31 -8.52 -1.12 -15.17
N GLY A 32 -9.67 -1.72 -15.46
CA GLY A 32 -10.93 -1.00 -15.62
C GLY A 32 -11.37 -0.26 -14.35
N ASP A 33 -11.08 -0.79 -13.16
CA ASP A 33 -11.42 -0.12 -11.90
C ASP A 33 -10.58 1.18 -11.73
N VAL A 34 -9.32 1.14 -12.17
CA VAL A 34 -8.40 2.29 -12.14
C VAL A 34 -8.74 3.31 -13.22
N GLU A 35 -9.12 2.85 -14.41
CA GLU A 35 -9.55 3.71 -15.51
C GLU A 35 -10.80 4.52 -15.13
N GLU A 36 -11.81 3.89 -14.51
CA GLU A 36 -12.99 4.59 -13.99
C GLU A 36 -12.62 5.69 -12.98
N LEU A 37 -11.66 5.40 -12.08
CA LEU A 37 -11.17 6.39 -11.13
C LEU A 37 -10.46 7.55 -11.82
N LYS A 38 -9.57 7.26 -12.78
CA LYS A 38 -8.84 8.28 -13.52
C LYS A 38 -9.77 9.16 -14.35
N GLU A 39 -10.76 8.57 -15.02
CA GLU A 39 -11.80 9.31 -15.74
C GLU A 39 -12.54 10.26 -14.78
N PHE A 40 -13.00 9.76 -13.63
CA PHE A 40 -13.69 10.58 -12.65
C PHE A 40 -12.80 11.70 -12.09
N ILE A 41 -11.50 11.46 -11.84
CA ILE A 41 -10.55 12.50 -11.40
C ILE A 41 -10.40 13.58 -12.49
N ASN A 42 -10.22 13.18 -13.74
CA ASN A 42 -10.03 14.09 -14.87
C ASN A 42 -11.27 14.97 -15.11
N GLU A 43 -12.49 14.41 -14.99
CA GLU A 43 -13.72 15.17 -15.10
C GLU A 43 -13.93 16.22 -13.99
N ASN A 44 -13.32 15.99 -12.82
CA ASN A 44 -13.50 16.82 -11.64
C ASN A 44 -12.26 17.68 -11.30
N THR A 45 -11.20 17.61 -12.12
CA THR A 45 -9.95 18.37 -11.95
C THR A 45 -9.77 19.36 -13.08
N ASN A 46 -9.58 20.63 -12.74
CA ASN A 46 -9.34 21.72 -13.69
C ASN A 46 -7.88 22.21 -13.69
N SER A 47 -6.92 21.44 -13.13
CA SER A 47 -5.61 21.97 -12.69
C SER A 47 -4.40 21.11 -13.07
N ASP A 48 -3.22 21.74 -13.02
CA ASP A 48 -1.89 21.13 -13.14
C ASP A 48 -1.54 20.10 -12.04
N ASN A 49 -2.36 19.98 -10.99
CA ASN A 49 -2.12 19.07 -9.86
C ASN A 49 -3.09 17.89 -9.87
N VAL A 50 -2.88 16.97 -10.80
CA VAL A 50 -3.59 15.68 -10.85
C VAL A 50 -2.95 14.75 -9.81
N PRO A 51 -3.71 14.23 -8.82
CA PRO A 51 -3.17 13.29 -7.84
C PRO A 51 -2.67 12.01 -8.51
N LYS A 52 -1.60 11.44 -7.98
CA LYS A 52 -1.19 10.07 -8.31
C LYS A 52 -2.27 9.09 -7.91
N VAL A 53 -2.46 8.04 -8.70
CA VAL A 53 -3.41 6.96 -8.43
C VAL A 53 -2.66 5.70 -8.03
N TRP A 54 -2.88 5.24 -6.81
CA TRP A 54 -2.31 4.00 -6.28
C TRP A 54 -3.40 2.95 -6.15
N ALA A 55 -3.08 1.69 -6.46
CA ALA A 55 -3.99 0.57 -6.27
C ALA A 55 -3.64 -0.21 -5.00
N LYS A 56 -4.66 -0.50 -4.18
CA LYS A 56 -4.54 -1.46 -3.07
C LYS A 56 -4.87 -2.84 -3.59
N ILE A 57 -3.88 -3.72 -3.53
CA ILE A 57 -4.02 -5.13 -3.90
C ILE A 57 -4.42 -5.90 -2.65
N GLU A 58 -5.70 -6.26 -2.61
CA GLU A 58 -6.40 -6.80 -1.44
C GLU A 58 -7.15 -8.10 -1.75
N THR A 59 -7.28 -8.47 -3.02
CA THR A 59 -8.00 -9.67 -3.46
C THR A 59 -7.13 -10.53 -4.36
N LEU A 60 -7.43 -11.83 -4.44
CA LEU A 60 -6.73 -12.76 -5.33
C LEU A 60 -6.88 -12.35 -6.81
N ASN A 61 -7.99 -11.72 -7.19
CA ASN A 61 -8.17 -11.20 -8.55
C ASN A 61 -7.22 -10.04 -8.84
N GLY A 62 -7.05 -9.10 -7.89
CA GLY A 62 -6.05 -8.04 -8.00
C GLY A 62 -4.63 -8.59 -8.17
N VAL A 63 -4.28 -9.67 -7.44
CA VAL A 63 -2.99 -10.35 -7.63
C VAL A 63 -2.85 -10.93 -9.04
N LYS A 64 -3.88 -11.64 -9.53
CA LYS A 64 -3.85 -12.27 -10.88
C LYS A 64 -3.71 -11.23 -12.00
N ASN A 65 -4.29 -10.06 -11.81
CA ASN A 65 -4.30 -8.97 -12.80
C ASN A 65 -3.21 -7.91 -12.55
N ILE A 66 -2.23 -8.18 -11.68
CA ILE A 66 -1.24 -7.19 -11.26
C ILE A 66 -0.53 -6.51 -12.44
N GLU A 67 -0.20 -7.26 -13.49
CA GLU A 67 0.43 -6.74 -14.70
C GLU A 67 -0.41 -5.67 -15.40
N ARG A 68 -1.71 -5.91 -15.51
CA ARG A 68 -2.65 -4.99 -16.16
C ARG A 68 -2.87 -3.75 -15.31
N ILE A 69 -2.92 -3.92 -13.98
CA ILE A 69 -3.06 -2.83 -13.02
C ILE A 69 -1.80 -1.94 -13.05
N LEU A 70 -0.60 -2.53 -13.00
CA LEU A 70 0.67 -1.80 -13.07
C LEU A 70 0.78 -0.92 -14.32
N GLY A 71 0.21 -1.34 -15.45
CA GLY A 71 0.16 -0.55 -16.67
C GLY A 71 -0.63 0.76 -16.57
N CYS A 72 -1.39 0.99 -15.49
CA CYS A 72 -2.25 2.17 -15.32
C CYS A 72 -2.18 2.84 -13.95
N VAL A 73 -1.30 2.43 -13.02
CA VAL A 73 -1.15 3.06 -11.69
C VAL A 73 0.24 3.65 -11.48
N ASP A 74 0.33 4.57 -10.53
CA ASP A 74 1.58 5.24 -10.11
C ASP A 74 2.27 4.52 -8.93
N GLY A 75 1.56 3.60 -8.27
CA GLY A 75 2.09 2.82 -7.16
C GLY A 75 1.12 1.77 -6.65
N ILE A 76 1.63 0.87 -5.82
CA ILE A 76 0.91 -0.26 -5.24
C ILE A 76 0.98 -0.23 -3.71
N VAL A 77 -0.15 -0.52 -3.08
CA VAL A 77 -0.22 -0.88 -1.66
C VAL A 77 -0.61 -2.35 -1.56
N ILE A 78 0.18 -3.17 -0.88
CA ILE A 78 -0.20 -4.55 -0.57
C ILE A 78 -0.95 -4.56 0.76
N GLY A 79 -2.26 -4.75 0.73
CA GLY A 79 -3.14 -4.75 1.90
C GLY A 79 -3.26 -6.15 2.52
N ARG A 80 -2.30 -6.54 3.36
CA ARG A 80 -2.23 -7.91 3.90
C ARG A 80 -3.45 -8.32 4.74
N GLY A 81 -4.03 -7.38 5.49
CA GLY A 81 -5.19 -7.64 6.35
C GLY A 81 -6.42 -8.11 5.58
N ASP A 82 -6.62 -7.57 4.37
CA ASP A 82 -7.73 -7.93 3.48
C ASP A 82 -7.34 -9.08 2.52
N LEU A 83 -6.05 -9.18 2.15
CA LEU A 83 -5.55 -10.26 1.28
C LEU A 83 -5.54 -11.64 1.94
N ILE A 84 -5.32 -11.71 3.27
CA ILE A 84 -5.31 -12.99 4.01
C ILE A 84 -6.66 -13.71 3.90
N PRO A 85 -7.83 -13.09 4.19
CA PRO A 85 -9.14 -13.71 3.99
C PRO A 85 -9.43 -14.17 2.56
N GLU A 86 -8.91 -13.46 1.55
CA GLU A 86 -9.10 -13.76 0.12
C GLU A 86 -8.20 -14.90 -0.37
N THR A 87 -7.18 -15.25 0.40
CA THR A 87 -6.21 -16.29 0.07
C THR A 87 -6.06 -17.25 1.25
N SER A 88 -4.95 -17.18 1.96
CA SER A 88 -4.67 -17.89 3.20
C SER A 88 -3.47 -17.24 3.88
N ILE A 89 -3.20 -17.56 5.14
CA ILE A 89 -2.01 -17.03 5.82
C ILE A 89 -0.72 -17.63 5.23
N GLU A 90 -0.82 -18.83 4.67
CA GLU A 90 0.26 -19.58 4.02
C GLU A 90 0.58 -19.03 2.62
N ASP A 91 -0.46 -18.65 1.87
CA ASP A 91 -0.30 -18.19 0.49
C ASP A 91 -0.06 -16.68 0.38
N THR A 92 -0.50 -15.89 1.36
CA THR A 92 -0.32 -14.42 1.36
C THR A 92 1.14 -14.01 1.13
N PRO A 93 2.14 -14.60 1.82
CA PRO A 93 3.55 -14.29 1.55
C PRO A 93 3.97 -14.58 0.10
N ILE A 94 3.48 -15.67 -0.49
CA ILE A 94 3.77 -16.05 -1.89
C ILE A 94 3.20 -15.01 -2.85
N TYR A 95 1.97 -14.56 -2.62
CA TYR A 95 1.34 -13.54 -3.46
C TYR A 95 1.96 -12.16 -3.27
N GLN A 96 2.34 -11.81 -2.04
CA GLN A 96 3.10 -10.60 -1.75
C GLN A 96 4.41 -10.57 -2.54
N GLU A 97 5.21 -11.64 -2.49
CA GLU A 97 6.47 -11.75 -3.24
C GLU A 97 6.22 -11.56 -4.74
N LYS A 98 5.19 -12.21 -5.30
CA LYS A 98 4.82 -12.05 -6.72
C LYS A 98 4.49 -10.60 -7.07
N ILE A 99 3.75 -9.88 -6.22
CA ILE A 99 3.40 -8.48 -6.46
C ILE A 99 4.66 -7.61 -6.41
N ILE A 100 5.52 -7.79 -5.42
CA ILE A 100 6.76 -7.01 -5.27
C ILE A 100 7.68 -7.25 -6.48
N GLN A 101 7.87 -8.51 -6.88
CA GLN A 101 8.63 -8.86 -8.10
C GLN A 101 8.02 -8.22 -9.36
N ALA A 102 6.69 -8.18 -9.45
CA ALA A 102 6.03 -7.55 -10.58
C ALA A 102 6.30 -6.03 -10.63
N VAL A 103 6.23 -5.34 -9.49
CA VAL A 103 6.43 -3.88 -9.37
C VAL A 103 7.89 -3.49 -9.59
N THR A 104 8.85 -4.24 -9.03
CA THR A 104 10.28 -3.91 -9.07
C THR A 104 10.91 -3.98 -10.47
N ARG A 105 10.19 -4.51 -11.46
CA ARG A 105 10.56 -4.38 -12.89
C ARG A 105 10.40 -2.96 -13.44
N PHE A 106 9.68 -2.10 -12.72
CA PHE A 106 9.45 -0.70 -13.05
C PHE A 106 10.32 0.18 -12.14
N THR A 107 10.95 1.21 -12.70
CA THR A 107 11.78 2.16 -11.94
C THR A 107 11.00 3.37 -11.42
N ASP A 108 9.77 3.55 -11.91
CA ASP A 108 8.90 4.70 -11.64
C ASP A 108 7.72 4.37 -10.72
N LYS A 109 7.68 3.16 -10.14
CA LYS A 109 6.55 2.68 -9.32
C LYS A 109 6.99 2.30 -7.93
N ASP A 110 6.28 2.87 -6.96
CA ASP A 110 6.43 2.52 -5.57
C ASP A 110 5.58 1.28 -5.22
N VAL A 111 6.09 0.43 -4.35
CA VAL A 111 5.33 -0.62 -3.67
C VAL A 111 5.50 -0.48 -2.17
N ILE A 112 4.39 -0.37 -1.45
CA ILE A 112 4.39 -0.29 0.01
C ILE A 112 3.58 -1.43 0.61
N ILE A 113 3.97 -1.85 1.81
CA ILE A 113 3.24 -2.86 2.58
C ILE A 113 2.37 -2.18 3.63
N ALA A 114 1.10 -2.59 3.71
CA ALA A 114 0.17 -2.14 4.75
C ALA A 114 -0.23 -3.31 5.65
N THR A 115 -0.53 -2.99 6.91
CA THR A 115 -1.04 -3.89 7.97
C THR A 115 -0.08 -5.01 8.37
N HIS A 116 -0.27 -5.60 9.56
CA HIS A 116 0.54 -6.70 10.10
C HIS A 116 2.05 -6.42 10.19
N LEU A 117 2.47 -5.15 10.34
CA LEU A 117 3.89 -4.76 10.40
C LEU A 117 4.42 -4.76 11.83
N LEU A 118 3.80 -3.99 12.72
CA LEU A 118 4.23 -3.81 14.11
C LEU A 118 3.02 -3.96 15.06
N ASN A 119 2.27 -5.06 14.88
CA ASN A 119 1.07 -5.36 15.66
C ASN A 119 1.32 -5.41 17.17
N SER A 120 2.49 -5.88 17.61
CA SER A 120 2.88 -5.86 19.02
C SER A 120 2.90 -4.42 19.58
N MET A 121 3.39 -3.46 18.78
CA MET A 121 3.48 -2.05 19.18
C MET A 121 2.12 -1.36 19.22
N LYS A 122 1.15 -1.79 18.40
CA LYS A 122 -0.26 -1.37 18.54
C LYS A 122 -0.77 -1.61 19.96
N LEU A 123 -0.37 -2.71 20.58
CA LEU A 123 -0.74 -3.09 21.95
C LEU A 123 0.15 -2.47 23.03
N GLY A 124 1.09 -1.59 22.65
CA GLY A 124 2.03 -0.94 23.57
C GLY A 124 3.19 -1.84 24.02
N LYS A 125 3.41 -2.98 23.34
CA LYS A 125 4.53 -3.88 23.61
C LYS A 125 5.73 -3.52 22.72
N VAL A 126 6.91 -4.01 23.09
CA VAL A 126 8.05 -4.02 22.19
C VAL A 126 7.79 -4.95 21.00
N PRO A 127 8.29 -4.64 19.81
CA PRO A 127 8.14 -5.51 18.64
C PRO A 127 8.92 -6.82 18.83
N SER A 128 8.39 -7.88 18.23
CA SER A 128 9.01 -9.20 18.20
C SER A 128 10.14 -9.28 17.16
N LEU A 129 11.01 -10.28 17.31
CA LEU A 129 12.05 -10.56 16.31
C LEU A 129 11.43 -10.85 14.93
N CYS A 130 10.35 -11.63 14.87
CA CYS A 130 9.68 -11.96 13.62
C CYS A 130 9.12 -10.72 12.89
N GLU A 131 8.58 -9.74 13.62
CA GLU A 131 8.12 -8.47 13.03
C GLU A 131 9.29 -7.68 12.43
N VAL A 132 10.44 -7.65 13.12
CA VAL A 132 11.65 -7.00 12.62
C VAL A 132 12.22 -7.72 11.39
N GLU A 133 12.34 -9.04 11.44
CA GLU A 133 12.83 -9.86 10.32
C GLU A 133 11.93 -9.72 9.08
N SER A 134 10.61 -9.68 9.29
CA SER A 134 9.65 -9.46 8.19
C SER A 134 9.92 -8.12 7.50
N ILE A 135 10.09 -7.02 8.25
CA ILE A 135 10.37 -5.70 7.66
C ILE A 135 11.70 -5.71 6.89
N TYR A 136 12.75 -6.31 7.44
CA TYR A 136 14.04 -6.41 6.75
C TYR A 136 13.98 -7.23 5.47
N ASN A 137 13.24 -8.34 5.46
CA ASN A 137 13.06 -9.13 4.25
C ASN A 137 12.27 -8.35 3.19
N LEU A 138 11.24 -7.61 3.58
CA LEU A 138 10.50 -6.72 2.68
C LEU A 138 11.39 -5.65 2.04
N ILE A 139 12.31 -5.05 2.81
CA ILE A 139 13.29 -4.10 2.26
C ILE A 139 14.18 -4.80 1.22
N LYS A 140 14.68 -6.01 1.51
CA LYS A 140 15.51 -6.79 0.55
C LYS A 140 14.76 -7.12 -0.74
N GLU A 141 13.47 -7.38 -0.64
CA GLU A 141 12.60 -7.70 -1.76
C GLU A 141 12.34 -6.48 -2.66
N GLY A 142 12.69 -5.26 -2.22
CA GLY A 142 12.52 -4.03 -3.01
C GLY A 142 11.28 -3.22 -2.64
N VAL A 143 10.71 -3.44 -1.44
CA VAL A 143 9.64 -2.57 -0.92
C VAL A 143 10.16 -1.17 -0.68
N THR A 144 9.45 -0.19 -1.22
CA THR A 144 9.80 1.25 -1.17
C THR A 144 9.31 1.95 0.09
N GLY A 145 8.39 1.33 0.84
CA GLY A 145 7.86 1.93 2.05
C GLY A 145 6.85 1.06 2.81
N PHE A 146 6.38 1.61 3.92
CA PHE A 146 5.52 0.91 4.87
C PHE A 146 4.39 1.83 5.34
N LEU A 147 3.19 1.28 5.45
CA LEU A 147 2.01 1.99 5.94
C LEU A 147 1.59 1.43 7.30
N LEU A 148 1.76 2.23 8.34
CA LEU A 148 1.23 1.96 9.68
C LEU A 148 -0.24 2.36 9.74
N ALA A 149 -1.11 1.43 10.12
CA ALA A 149 -2.56 1.61 10.09
C ALA A 149 -3.13 1.68 11.51
N GLY A 150 -3.46 0.52 12.08
CA GLY A 150 -4.00 0.42 13.44
C GLY A 150 -3.00 0.87 14.50
N GLU A 151 -1.70 0.78 14.21
CA GLU A 151 -0.62 1.15 15.12
C GLU A 151 -0.58 2.65 15.42
N THR A 152 -0.93 3.48 14.44
CA THR A 152 -0.90 4.96 14.54
C THR A 152 -2.28 5.55 14.82
N SER A 153 -3.34 4.96 14.26
CA SER A 153 -4.72 5.48 14.39
C SER A 153 -5.33 5.22 15.77
N VAL A 154 -5.24 3.98 16.27
CA VAL A 154 -5.91 3.53 17.51
C VAL A 154 -4.96 2.81 18.48
N GLY A 155 -3.67 2.76 18.16
CA GLY A 155 -2.66 2.06 18.93
C GLY A 155 -2.30 2.76 20.23
N LYS A 156 -1.74 2.01 21.18
CA LYS A 156 -1.31 2.54 22.50
C LYS A 156 0.01 3.32 22.45
N ALA A 157 0.78 3.19 21.37
CA ALA A 157 2.13 3.74 21.28
C ALA A 157 2.47 4.35 19.90
N PRO A 158 1.60 5.18 19.29
CA PRO A 158 1.70 5.59 17.89
C PRO A 158 3.04 6.29 17.56
N ILE A 159 3.46 7.24 18.39
CA ILE A 159 4.73 7.98 18.20
C ILE A 159 5.93 7.02 18.32
N LYS A 160 5.89 6.09 19.28
CA LYS A 160 6.98 5.12 19.45
C LYS A 160 7.05 4.15 18.28
N THR A 161 5.92 3.72 17.74
CA THR A 161 5.87 2.84 16.56
C THR A 161 6.50 3.51 15.34
N VAL A 162 6.14 4.76 15.05
CA VAL A 162 6.71 5.51 13.91
C VAL A 162 8.21 5.69 14.08
N LYS A 163 8.67 6.12 15.26
CA LYS A 163 10.11 6.27 15.55
C LYS A 163 10.87 4.97 15.39
N PHE A 164 10.34 3.88 15.96
CA PHE A 164 10.96 2.57 15.87
C PHE A 164 11.07 2.10 14.42
N LEU A 165 9.99 2.18 13.63
CA LEU A 165 10.03 1.78 12.23
C LEU A 165 11.06 2.60 11.43
N ASN A 166 11.11 3.92 11.64
CA ASN A 166 12.08 4.78 10.98
C ASN A 166 13.52 4.42 11.36
N GLU A 167 13.81 4.28 12.65
CA GLU A 167 15.13 3.87 13.14
C GLU A 167 15.54 2.49 12.61
N LEU A 168 14.58 1.56 12.52
CA LEU A 168 14.78 0.22 12.01
C LEU A 168 15.17 0.24 10.52
N VAL A 169 14.41 0.96 9.69
CA VAL A 169 14.66 1.12 8.25
C VAL A 169 16.02 1.80 8.03
N VAL A 170 16.25 2.94 8.67
CA VAL A 170 17.52 3.70 8.54
C VAL A 170 18.72 2.84 8.96
N ARG A 171 18.61 2.07 10.05
CA ARG A 171 19.68 1.18 10.50
C ARG A 171 20.00 0.11 9.46
N TYR A 172 18.97 -0.52 8.90
CA TYR A 172 19.16 -1.56 7.88
C TYR A 172 19.82 -1.00 6.63
N MET A 173 19.29 0.10 6.10
CA MET A 173 19.80 0.75 4.91
C MET A 173 21.26 1.20 5.09
N SER A 174 21.57 1.84 6.22
CA SER A 174 22.94 2.26 6.57
C SER A 174 23.93 1.09 6.65
N TYR A 175 23.50 -0.07 7.17
CA TYR A 175 24.36 -1.25 7.29
C TYR A 175 24.71 -1.86 5.92
N TYR A 176 23.77 -1.85 4.98
CA TYR A 176 23.96 -2.40 3.63
C TYR A 176 24.39 -1.36 2.58
N GLY A 177 24.47 -0.08 2.95
CA GLY A 177 24.92 1.00 2.06
C GLY A 177 23.94 1.31 0.93
N ILE A 178 22.63 1.15 1.18
CA ILE A 178 21.54 1.46 0.25
C ILE A 178 20.74 2.67 0.69
#